data_AF-A0A396FRT9-F1
#
_entry.id   AF-A0A396FRT9-F1
#
_cell.length_a   1.000
_cell.length_b   1.000
_cell.length_c   1.000
_cell.angle_alpha   90.00
_cell.angle_beta   90.00
_cell.angle_gamma   90.00
#
_symmetry.space_group_name_H-M   'P 1'
#
loop_
_entity.id
_entity.type
_entity.pdbx_description
1 polymer ?
#
loop_
_entity_poly.entity_id
_entity_poly.type
_entity_poly.pdbx_seq_one_letter_code
_entity_poly.pdbx_strand_id
1 'polypeptide(L)'
;MCAASTKIIPGTSVTATGSGYSSTRTFSASGDDIPNTAQVRNIGLSGTGMSKIKRWRLMAPNKSVWVANESDFYPSINFNYVNDSSSNAKLKGTWSVAFQSSSSSYTFIPSYSVSYYYEYGD
;
A
#
# COMPACT_ATOMS: atom_id res chain seq x y z
N MET A 1 -17.77 3.56 13.25
CA MET A 1 -16.36 3.51 12.84
C MET A 1 -15.86 4.91 12.53
N CYS A 2 -14.63 5.23 12.90
CA CYS A 2 -13.98 6.51 12.65
C CYS A 2 -13.04 6.41 11.46
N ALA A 3 -12.95 7.45 10.64
CA ALA A 3 -11.97 7.55 9.57
C ALA A 3 -10.67 8.14 10.12
N ALA A 4 -9.54 7.55 9.73
CA ALA A 4 -8.21 8.08 10.02
C ALA A 4 -7.24 7.76 8.89
N SER A 5 -6.03 8.31 9.01
CA SER A 5 -4.93 7.97 8.12
C SER A 5 -3.61 7.90 8.88
N THR A 6 -2.70 7.06 8.41
CA THR A 6 -1.35 6.92 8.95
C THR A 6 -0.33 6.89 7.82
N LYS A 7 0.89 7.33 8.12
CA LYS A 7 2.00 7.30 7.18
C LYS A 7 2.97 6.18 7.57
N ILE A 8 3.24 5.28 6.63
CA ILE A 8 4.20 4.18 6.78
C ILE A 8 5.43 4.50 5.94
N ILE A 9 6.60 4.52 6.59
CA ILE A 9 7.89 4.74 5.93
C ILE A 9 8.77 3.52 6.24
N PRO A 10 8.84 2.52 5.35
CA PRO A 10 9.65 1.32 5.59
C PRO A 10 11.16 1.59 5.70
N GLY A 11 11.63 2.74 5.21
CA GLY A 11 13.04 3.13 5.24
C GLY A 11 13.97 2.30 4.34
N THR A 12 13.43 1.33 3.61
CA THR A 12 14.18 0.42 2.74
C THR A 12 13.97 0.76 1.27
N SER A 13 15.05 0.75 0.50
CA SER A 13 15.00 1.02 -0.94
C SER A 13 14.42 -0.17 -1.72
N VAL A 14 13.63 0.11 -2.75
CA VAL A 14 13.08 -0.86 -3.69
C VAL A 14 13.51 -0.51 -5.11
N THR A 15 13.74 -1.53 -5.94
CA THR A 15 14.09 -1.36 -7.36
C THR A 15 12.93 -1.82 -8.22
N ALA A 16 12.29 -0.88 -8.90
CA ALA A 16 11.30 -1.15 -9.94
C ALA A 16 11.99 -1.53 -11.26
N THR A 17 11.35 -2.36 -12.08
CA THR A 17 11.89 -2.80 -13.38
C THR A 17 11.04 -2.29 -14.54
N GLY A 18 11.64 -2.08 -15.71
CA GLY A 18 10.94 -1.55 -16.89
C GLY A 18 10.05 -2.57 -17.61
N SER A 19 10.47 -3.84 -17.61
CA SER A 19 9.83 -4.92 -18.37
C SER A 19 8.68 -5.62 -17.64
N GLY A 20 8.36 -5.23 -16.40
CA GLY A 20 7.30 -5.84 -15.62
C GLY A 20 7.34 -5.42 -14.15
N TYR A 21 6.64 -6.14 -13.29
CA TYR A 21 6.76 -5.94 -11.85
C TYR A 21 8.11 -6.45 -11.35
N SER A 22 8.69 -5.73 -10.40
CA SER A 22 9.86 -6.14 -9.63
C SER A 22 9.60 -7.44 -8.86
N SER A 23 10.67 -7.98 -8.27
CA SER A 23 10.52 -8.95 -7.20
C SER A 23 9.69 -8.38 -6.05
N THR A 24 8.96 -9.26 -5.37
CA THR A 24 8.15 -8.91 -4.21
C THR A 24 9.04 -8.38 -3.09
N ARG A 25 8.66 -7.24 -2.53
CA ARG A 25 9.19 -6.72 -1.27
C ARG A 25 8.10 -6.69 -0.23
N THR A 26 8.48 -6.72 1.03
CA THR A 26 7.54 -6.65 2.14
C THR A 26 7.86 -5.48 3.04
N PHE A 27 6.82 -4.93 3.67
CA PHE A 27 6.97 -3.97 4.75
C PHE A 27 5.94 -4.25 5.84
N SER A 28 6.28 -3.92 7.08
CA SER A 28 5.38 -4.09 8.22
C SER A 28 4.65 -2.80 8.53
N ALA A 29 3.33 -2.89 8.65
CA ALA A 29 2.51 -1.87 9.29
C ALA A 29 2.36 -2.24 10.77
N SER A 30 3.28 -1.75 11.59
CA SER A 30 3.35 -1.99 13.03
C SER A 30 3.76 -0.71 13.74
N GLY A 31 3.07 -0.38 14.83
CA GLY A 31 3.31 0.81 15.64
C GLY A 31 2.13 1.04 16.56
N ASP A 32 2.38 1.68 17.70
CA ASP A 32 1.35 1.96 18.71
C ASP A 32 0.34 3.01 18.20
N ASP A 33 0.77 3.89 17.29
CA ASP A 33 -0.08 4.88 16.62
C ASP A 33 -0.99 4.29 15.51
N ILE A 34 -0.92 2.98 15.29
CA ILE A 34 -1.80 2.26 14.36
C ILE A 34 -2.86 1.53 15.21
N PRO A 35 -4.16 1.73 14.98
CA PRO A 35 -5.20 1.06 15.76
C PRO A 35 -5.17 -0.47 15.61
N ASN A 36 -5.59 -1.20 16.64
CA ASN A 36 -5.50 -2.67 16.63
C ASN A 36 -6.39 -3.32 15.58
N THR A 37 -7.59 -2.79 15.41
CA THR A 37 -8.60 -3.18 14.43
C THR A 37 -8.86 -2.01 13.49
N ALA A 38 -8.37 -2.14 12.26
CA ALA A 38 -8.64 -1.18 11.21
C ALA A 38 -8.71 -1.84 9.84
N GLN A 39 -9.59 -1.28 9.02
CA GLN A 39 -9.88 -1.73 7.68
C GLN A 39 -9.46 -0.66 6.67
N VAL A 40 -8.58 -1.05 5.76
CA VAL A 40 -8.02 -0.15 4.75
C VAL A 40 -9.06 0.21 3.70
N ARG A 41 -9.12 1.51 3.37
CA ARG A 41 -9.94 2.08 2.29
C ARG A 41 -9.09 2.48 1.09
N ASN A 42 -7.94 3.10 1.32
CA ASN A 42 -7.06 3.58 0.24
C ASN A 42 -5.60 3.58 0.71
N ILE A 43 -4.68 3.27 -0.20
CA ILE A 43 -3.24 3.45 0.02
C ILE A 43 -2.67 4.34 -1.07
N GLY A 44 -2.08 5.46 -0.69
CA GLY A 44 -1.29 6.34 -1.56
C GLY A 44 0.20 6.01 -1.50
N LEU A 45 0.86 6.00 -2.65
CA LEU A 45 2.31 5.87 -2.80
C LEU A 45 2.97 7.25 -2.85
N SER A 46 4.09 7.40 -2.16
CA SER A 46 4.93 8.59 -2.13
C SER A 46 6.40 8.22 -1.99
N GLY A 47 7.30 9.21 -1.98
CA GLY A 47 8.76 8.97 -1.94
C GLY A 47 9.42 8.85 -3.33
N THR A 48 8.63 9.00 -4.40
CA THR A 48 9.10 9.16 -5.77
C THR A 48 8.09 9.91 -6.63
N GLY A 49 8.54 10.52 -7.74
CA GLY A 49 7.64 11.04 -8.77
C GLY A 49 6.90 9.91 -9.49
N MET A 50 5.58 10.04 -9.66
CA MET A 50 4.76 9.01 -10.30
C MET A 50 5.07 8.80 -11.77
N SER A 51 5.60 9.79 -12.48
CA SER A 51 6.12 9.60 -13.84
C SER A 51 7.24 8.55 -13.95
N LYS A 52 7.87 8.16 -12.84
CA LYS A 52 8.89 7.10 -12.78
C LYS A 52 8.31 5.71 -12.55
N ILE A 53 7.11 5.61 -11.96
CA ILE A 53 6.45 4.34 -11.59
C ILE A 53 5.19 4.19 -12.42
N LYS A 54 5.25 3.31 -13.43
CA LYS A 54 4.11 3.04 -14.32
C LYS A 54 3.01 2.30 -13.58
N ARG A 55 3.36 1.19 -12.93
CA ARG A 55 2.41 0.38 -12.17
C ARG A 55 2.99 0.01 -10.83
N TRP A 56 2.12 -0.17 -9.86
CA TRP A 56 2.48 -0.75 -8.59
C TRP A 56 1.31 -1.55 -8.06
N ARG A 57 1.63 -2.58 -7.30
CA ARG A 57 0.66 -3.48 -6.70
C ARG A 57 1.07 -3.82 -5.29
N LEU A 58 0.07 -4.16 -4.51
CA LEU A 58 0.25 -4.61 -3.14
C LEU A 58 -0.66 -5.80 -2.83
N MET A 59 -0.31 -6.50 -1.76
CA MET A 59 -1.12 -7.55 -1.17
C MET A 59 -1.21 -7.26 0.33
N ALA A 60 -2.44 -7.18 0.83
CA ALA A 60 -2.71 -6.89 2.23
C ALA A 60 -2.38 -8.09 3.12
N PRO A 61 -2.10 -7.88 4.42
CA PRO A 61 -1.67 -8.92 5.35
C PRO A 61 -2.62 -10.12 5.47
N ASN A 62 -3.91 -9.91 5.28
CA ASN A 62 -4.95 -10.93 5.38
C ASN A 62 -5.53 -11.34 4.01
N LYS A 63 -4.84 -11.04 2.91
CA LYS A 63 -5.28 -11.33 1.55
C LYS A 63 -4.21 -12.14 0.81
N SER A 64 -4.66 -12.94 -0.14
CA SER A 64 -3.81 -13.72 -1.05
C SER A 64 -3.81 -13.17 -2.48
N VAL A 65 -4.50 -12.06 -2.72
CA VAL A 65 -4.71 -11.47 -4.05
C VAL A 65 -3.99 -10.13 -4.14
N TRP A 66 -3.29 -9.92 -5.26
CA TRP A 66 -2.67 -8.64 -5.59
C TRP A 66 -3.73 -7.63 -6.05
N VAL A 67 -3.65 -6.42 -5.51
CA VAL A 67 -4.40 -5.25 -5.98
C VAL A 67 -3.40 -4.27 -6.57
N ALA A 68 -3.67 -3.77 -7.77
CA ALA A 68 -2.82 -2.81 -8.47
C ALA A 68 -3.47 -1.43 -8.51
N ASN A 69 -2.67 -0.42 -8.79
CA ASN A 69 -3.17 0.91 -9.10
C ASN A 69 -4.06 0.88 -10.35
N GLU A 70 -5.11 1.70 -10.37
CA GLU A 70 -6.19 1.62 -11.36
C GLU A 70 -5.67 1.82 -12.80
N SER A 71 -4.80 2.81 -12.99
CA SER A 71 -4.20 3.16 -14.28
C SER A 71 -2.71 3.42 -14.15
N ASP A 72 -2.03 3.53 -15.29
CA ASP A 72 -0.61 3.86 -15.32
C ASP A 72 -0.34 5.20 -14.61
N PHE A 73 0.72 5.26 -13.81
CA PHE A 73 1.15 6.41 -13.03
C PHE A 73 0.18 6.85 -11.93
N TYR A 74 -0.89 6.10 -11.68
CA TYR A 74 -1.85 6.47 -10.65
C TYR A 74 -1.26 6.25 -9.24
N PRO A 75 -1.27 7.27 -8.36
CA PRO A 75 -0.55 7.25 -7.09
C PRO A 75 -1.24 6.45 -6.00
N SER A 76 -2.44 5.92 -6.22
CA SER A 76 -3.20 5.27 -5.16
C SER A 76 -3.81 3.93 -5.57
N ILE A 77 -4.11 3.12 -4.57
CA ILE A 77 -4.84 1.86 -4.69
C ILE A 77 -6.07 1.96 -3.79
N ASN A 78 -7.24 1.93 -4.40
CA ASN A 78 -8.52 1.92 -3.69
C ASN A 78 -8.89 0.49 -3.31
N PHE A 79 -9.33 0.34 -2.07
CA PHE A 79 -9.98 -0.87 -1.58
C PHE A 79 -11.48 -0.62 -1.59
N ASN A 80 -12.24 -1.56 -2.15
CA ASN A 80 -13.71 -1.55 -2.14
C ASN A 80 -14.21 -1.83 -0.71
N TYR A 81 -14.02 -0.85 0.17
CA TYR A 81 -14.42 -0.94 1.55
C TYR A 81 -15.94 -1.04 1.66
N VAL A 82 -16.42 -2.05 2.38
CA VAL A 82 -17.84 -2.23 2.70
C VAL A 82 -17.98 -2.26 4.21
N ASN A 83 -18.93 -1.49 4.74
CA ASN A 83 -19.18 -1.44 6.18
C ASN A 83 -19.53 -2.84 6.73
N ASP A 84 -19.00 -3.17 7.90
CA ASP A 84 -19.23 -4.45 8.60
C ASP A 84 -18.86 -5.72 7.79
N SER A 85 -17.96 -5.58 6.80
CA SER A 85 -17.51 -6.70 5.96
C SER A 85 -16.18 -7.31 6.40
N SER A 86 -16.10 -8.64 6.42
CA SER A 86 -14.86 -9.39 6.57
C SER A 86 -13.98 -9.39 5.30
N SER A 87 -14.52 -8.92 4.18
CA SER A 87 -13.80 -8.82 2.89
C SER A 87 -12.80 -7.67 2.85
N ASN A 88 -12.83 -6.77 3.82
CA ASN A 88 -11.91 -5.63 3.89
C ASN A 88 -10.45 -6.07 4.17
N ALA A 89 -9.50 -5.21 3.81
CA ALA A 89 -8.08 -5.44 4.01
C ALA A 89 -7.65 -4.98 5.41
N LYS A 90 -6.94 -5.86 6.14
CA LYS A 90 -6.41 -5.54 7.48
C LYS A 90 -5.27 -4.53 7.35
N LEU A 91 -5.28 -3.50 8.20
CA LEU A 91 -4.21 -2.51 8.25
C LEU A 91 -2.90 -3.06 8.83
N LYS A 92 -2.96 -3.62 10.06
CA LYS A 92 -1.78 -4.18 10.76
C LYS A 92 -1.30 -5.48 10.13
N GLY A 93 0.02 -5.61 9.99
CA GLY A 93 0.70 -6.82 9.54
C GLY A 93 1.65 -6.58 8.37
N THR A 94 2.07 -7.67 7.74
CA THR A 94 3.03 -7.66 6.64
C THR A 94 2.31 -7.41 5.31
N TRP A 95 2.63 -6.30 4.68
CA TRP A 95 2.21 -5.98 3.32
C TRP A 95 3.26 -6.46 2.33
N SER A 96 2.80 -6.99 1.19
CA SER A 96 3.69 -7.27 0.06
C SER A 96 3.49 -6.23 -1.03
N VAL A 97 4.56 -5.83 -1.72
CA VAL A 97 4.55 -4.83 -2.79
C VAL A 97 5.43 -5.24 -3.95
N ALA A 98 5.08 -4.77 -5.14
CA ALA A 98 5.92 -4.85 -6.32
C ALA A 98 5.67 -3.65 -7.24
N PHE A 99 6.70 -3.23 -7.98
CA PHE A 99 6.70 -2.00 -8.76
C PHE A 99 7.20 -2.23 -10.19
N GLN A 100 6.59 -1.54 -11.13
CA GLN A 100 7.02 -1.44 -12.52
C GLN A 100 7.38 0.01 -12.81
N SER A 101 8.59 0.25 -13.30
CA SER A 101 9.02 1.58 -13.71
C SER A 101 8.49 1.93 -15.10
N SER A 102 8.54 3.21 -15.44
CA SER A 102 8.06 3.73 -16.72
C SER A 102 9.00 3.47 -17.89
N SER A 103 10.30 3.29 -17.62
CA SER A 103 11.33 3.11 -18.64
C SER A 103 12.37 2.08 -18.20
N SER A 104 13.46 2.51 -17.59
CA SER A 104 14.55 1.66 -17.10
C SER A 104 14.36 1.32 -15.62
N SER A 105 15.17 0.40 -15.10
CA SER A 105 15.18 0.12 -13.66
C SER A 105 15.40 1.40 -12.85
N TYR A 106 14.66 1.53 -11.75
CA TYR A 106 14.65 2.73 -10.93
C TYR A 106 14.54 2.36 -9.45
N THR A 107 15.46 2.88 -8.64
CA THR A 107 15.53 2.61 -7.20
C THR A 107 15.07 3.83 -6.42
N PHE A 108 14.20 3.62 -5.43
CA PHE A 108 13.70 4.67 -4.55
C PHE A 108 13.29 4.10 -3.18
N ILE A 109 13.05 4.97 -2.20
CA ILE A 109 12.51 4.59 -0.90
C ILE A 109 11.01 4.93 -0.91
N PRO A 110 10.10 3.94 -0.94
CA PRO A 110 8.68 4.20 -0.94
C PRO A 110 8.24 4.69 0.45
N SER A 111 7.17 5.46 0.46
CA SER A 111 6.38 5.74 1.65
C SER A 111 4.90 5.61 1.30
N TYR A 112 4.08 5.25 2.27
CA TYR A 112 2.66 4.97 2.05
C TYR A 112 1.80 5.81 2.97
N SER A 113 0.76 6.43 2.43
CA SER A 113 -0.31 7.04 3.22
C SER A 113 -1.50 6.10 3.18
N VAL A 114 -1.88 5.54 4.32
CA VAL A 114 -2.98 4.57 4.40
C VAL A 114 -4.18 5.23 5.05
N SER A 115 -5.29 5.30 4.33
CA SER A 115 -6.59 5.74 4.87
C SER A 115 -7.43 4.53 5.24
N TYR A 116 -8.04 4.55 6.43
CA TYR A 116 -8.73 3.40 6.99
C TYR A 116 -9.88 3.80 7.91
N TYR A 117 -10.74 2.83 8.22
CA TYR A 117 -11.75 2.91 9.26
C TYR A 117 -11.36 2.04 10.46
N TYR A 118 -11.62 2.52 11.67
CA TYR A 118 -11.36 1.80 12.93
C TYR A 118 -12.51 1.99 13.93
N GLU A 119 -12.55 1.17 14.99
CA GLU A 119 -13.54 1.26 16.06
C GLU A 119 -13.13 2.26 17.14
N TYR A 120 -14.10 2.79 17.88
CA TYR A 120 -13.82 3.79 18.92
C TYR A 120 -13.19 3.12 20.14
N GLY A 121 -12.05 3.64 20.61
CA GLY A 121 -11.31 3.06 21.75
C GLY A 121 -10.15 2.14 21.37
N ASP A 122 -9.71 2.21 20.12
CA ASP A 122 -8.70 1.35 19.50
C ASP A 122 -7.45 2.08 19.00
#